data_AF-A0A9N9ZE93-F1
#
_entry.id   AF-A0A9N9ZE93-F1
#
_cell.length_a   1.000
_cell.length_b   1.000
_cell.length_c   1.000
_cell.angle_alpha   90.00
_cell.angle_beta   90.00
_cell.angle_gamma   90.00
#
_symmetry.space_group_name_H-M   'P 1'
#
loop_
_entity.id
_entity.type
_entity.pdbx_description
1 polymer ?
#
loop_
_entity_poly.entity_id
_entity_poly.type
_entity_poly.pdbx_seq_one_letter_code
_entity_poly.pdbx_strand_id
1 'polypeptide(L)'
;MDHLPQEICDEIVSILAAEPTAQLASYAAISRPWQMAVEKHTCRYFILSSDQVDEFNSFFATRHRRRFIRTLYFKVRLPTYDYLQLRRRYESEHDRRAHDQIFTAAIHHLFKSLSSWDPAVDSSLNLKITELMSPSDNELPEYSGMDQDDISESFFENDLGDQRYLYSYIQLLESDDLPLVPVVESLLVTQFRRKVAHCVPLQLAAKLPKLREATLLVDDMEDRYPLLRAENREAMTSWVQQTIPNATELRELSLLLNREEDSFAARLPNGMADHLCSSIRESTAQLPHLKALAVSGTIDKSLFWPDLGRSLVAPFWQNLQTLAVSFCASKPSNGWYFNGLRTSPEVLDGTLELITASSAMPPGYADDGEPPPEEVEEVDFDRFMEYAMPHCEDTPTPDDNLVEPLLQSFGKACLQMPNLRKAHLVTSIVVKDRPPEVYSPCQADWGVWYIAPHQALAQTSRAVTSLTRGTSVHRRLIWDVGDWRPSEPLRSLFNRIGLEKHGGMVLERFVDTWNTILKPRLIEAARREAADYLGRNFLDDEYMEFMYDQHWDPENPYFMDVLDEEMYLYDVDTMSEWDGDEFMTNDPDVFWDNLMEDNGEPSSPHE
;
A
#
# COMPACT_ATOMS: atom_id res chain seq x y z
N MET A 1 -32.85 28.70 21.60
CA MET A 1 -32.41 28.29 20.24
C MET A 1 -33.09 27.00 19.76
N ASP A 2 -34.00 26.41 20.53
CA ASP A 2 -34.70 25.16 20.18
C ASP A 2 -35.84 25.31 19.16
N HIS A 3 -35.98 26.48 18.54
CA HIS A 3 -37.04 26.79 17.58
C HIS A 3 -36.55 26.88 16.13
N LEU A 4 -35.25 26.71 15.89
CA LEU A 4 -34.73 26.64 14.54
C LEU A 4 -35.11 25.28 13.92
N PRO A 5 -35.68 25.26 12.71
CA PRO A 5 -35.89 24.01 11.97
C PRO A 5 -34.56 23.26 11.76
N GLN A 6 -34.62 21.92 11.71
CA GLN A 6 -33.42 21.10 11.55
C GLN A 6 -32.66 21.45 10.28
N GLU A 7 -33.36 21.84 9.20
CA GLU A 7 -32.73 22.22 7.94
C GLU A 7 -31.81 23.44 8.09
N ILE A 8 -32.19 24.40 8.94
CA ILE A 8 -31.40 25.62 9.19
C ILE A 8 -30.17 25.28 10.04
N CYS A 9 -30.31 24.42 11.04
CA CYS A 9 -29.17 23.93 11.83
C CYS A 9 -28.18 23.16 10.94
N ASP A 10 -28.67 22.28 10.07
CA ASP A 10 -27.87 21.53 9.10
C ASP A 10 -27.11 22.48 8.14
N GLU A 11 -27.77 23.51 7.62
CA GLU A 11 -27.16 24.49 6.71
C GLU A 11 -26.07 25.32 7.41
N ILE A 12 -26.34 25.82 8.61
CA ILE A 12 -25.37 26.59 9.39
C ILE A 12 -24.14 25.73 9.71
N VAL A 13 -24.34 24.51 10.23
CA VAL A 13 -23.22 23.61 10.55
C VAL A 13 -22.46 23.21 9.30
N SER A 14 -23.11 23.04 8.15
CA SER A 14 -22.41 22.77 6.89
C SER A 14 -21.50 23.91 6.46
N ILE A 15 -21.89 25.17 6.71
CA ILE A 15 -21.04 26.33 6.44
C ILE A 15 -19.86 26.35 7.41
N LEU A 16 -20.12 26.15 8.71
CA LEU A 16 -19.07 26.10 9.72
C LEU A 16 -18.08 24.95 9.45
N ALA A 17 -18.55 23.81 8.93
CA ALA A 17 -17.72 22.66 8.64
C ALA A 17 -16.78 22.86 7.44
N ALA A 18 -17.03 23.88 6.62
CA ALA A 18 -16.14 24.27 5.53
C ALA A 18 -14.95 25.13 6.03
N GLU A 19 -15.02 25.66 7.25
CA GLU A 19 -13.95 26.44 7.88
C GLU A 19 -12.96 25.50 8.59
N PRO A 20 -11.68 25.46 8.17
CA PRO A 20 -10.68 24.52 8.72
C PRO A 20 -10.44 24.68 10.23
N THR A 21 -10.67 25.86 10.78
CA THR A 21 -10.43 26.19 12.19
C THR A 21 -11.66 26.02 13.08
N ALA A 22 -12.81 25.62 12.52
CA ALA A 22 -14.05 25.52 13.28
C ALA A 22 -14.05 24.29 14.19
N GLN A 23 -14.16 24.53 15.51
CA GLN A 23 -14.35 23.48 16.51
C GLN A 23 -15.80 22.97 16.52
N LEU A 24 -16.21 22.24 15.48
CA LEU A 24 -17.59 21.78 15.30
C LEU A 24 -18.18 21.07 16.53
N ALA A 25 -17.36 20.31 17.26
CA ALA A 25 -17.80 19.53 18.42
C ALA A 25 -18.41 20.40 19.54
N SER A 26 -17.93 21.63 19.73
CA SER A 26 -18.43 22.53 20.79
C SER A 26 -19.89 22.95 20.56
N TYR A 27 -20.30 23.04 19.29
CA TYR A 27 -21.67 23.36 18.91
C TYR A 27 -22.66 22.20 19.18
N ALA A 28 -22.19 20.97 19.39
CA ALA A 28 -23.07 19.84 19.68
C ALA A 28 -23.81 19.97 21.02
N ALA A 29 -23.27 20.75 21.97
CA ALA A 29 -23.86 20.97 23.28
C ALA A 29 -25.01 22.00 23.29
N ILE A 30 -25.20 22.75 22.19
CA ILE A 30 -26.16 23.87 22.13
C ILE A 30 -27.60 23.39 22.28
N SER A 31 -28.00 22.38 21.50
CA SER A 31 -29.32 21.75 21.55
C SER A 31 -29.34 20.44 20.76
N ARG A 32 -30.44 19.67 20.85
CA ARG A 32 -30.58 18.41 20.10
C ARG A 32 -30.49 18.58 18.57
N PRO A 33 -31.14 19.60 17.95
CA PRO A 33 -30.97 19.85 16.52
C PRO A 33 -29.52 20.15 16.11
N TRP A 34 -28.81 20.94 16.92
CA TRP A 34 -27.39 21.24 16.69
C TRP A 34 -26.51 20.01 16.88
N GLN A 35 -26.78 19.20 17.92
CA GLN A 35 -26.11 17.92 18.12
C GLN A 35 -26.25 17.03 16.88
N MET A 36 -27.46 16.87 16.33
CA MET A 36 -27.68 16.06 15.13
C MET A 36 -26.97 16.62 13.89
N ALA A 37 -27.01 17.95 13.72
CA ALA A 37 -26.32 18.62 12.61
C ALA A 37 -24.80 18.44 12.71
N VAL A 38 -24.21 18.62 13.90
CA VAL A 38 -22.78 18.42 14.15
C VAL A 38 -22.38 16.96 13.97
N GLU A 39 -23.10 16.02 14.59
CA GLU A 39 -22.82 14.58 14.52
C GLU A 39 -22.86 14.07 13.05
N LYS A 40 -23.66 14.68 12.17
CA LYS A 40 -23.69 14.34 10.74
C LYS A 40 -22.35 14.61 10.03
N HIS A 41 -21.57 15.58 10.52
CA HIS A 41 -20.25 15.94 9.98
C HIS A 41 -19.11 15.26 10.73
N THR A 42 -19.18 15.22 12.07
CA THR A 42 -18.11 14.65 12.89
C THR A 42 -18.14 13.13 12.92
N CYS A 43 -19.32 12.49 12.90
CA CYS A 43 -19.45 11.03 12.97
C CYS A 43 -19.36 10.35 11.61
N ARG A 44 -18.51 10.84 10.69
CA ARG A 44 -18.37 10.27 9.33
C ARG A 44 -17.23 9.25 9.22
N TYR A 45 -16.15 9.50 9.94
CA TYR A 45 -14.93 8.70 9.95
C TYR A 45 -14.60 8.32 11.40
N PHE A 46 -14.30 7.06 11.64
CA PHE A 46 -13.86 6.58 12.97
C PHE A 46 -12.57 5.80 12.82
N ILE A 47 -11.62 6.06 13.70
CA ILE A 47 -10.44 5.23 13.93
C ILE A 47 -10.74 4.42 15.18
N LEU A 48 -10.65 3.10 15.07
CA LEU A 48 -11.02 2.16 16.10
C LEU A 48 -9.86 1.21 16.34
N SER A 49 -9.34 1.19 17.56
CA SER A 49 -8.38 0.19 18.00
C SER A 49 -9.11 -1.04 18.57
N SER A 50 -8.47 -2.21 18.51
CA SER A 50 -9.07 -3.48 18.94
C SER A 50 -9.50 -3.52 20.41
N ASP A 51 -8.84 -2.74 21.27
CA ASP A 51 -9.14 -2.52 22.69
C ASP A 51 -10.34 -1.59 22.93
N GLN A 52 -10.74 -0.80 21.93
CA GLN A 52 -11.80 0.21 22.04
C GLN A 52 -13.15 -0.24 21.46
N VAL A 53 -13.28 -1.51 21.06
CA VAL A 53 -14.50 -2.02 20.39
C VAL A 53 -15.73 -1.95 21.29
N ASP A 54 -15.58 -2.13 22.61
CA ASP A 54 -16.71 -2.03 23.55
C ASP A 54 -17.19 -0.59 23.78
N GLU A 55 -16.26 0.37 23.79
CA GLU A 55 -16.57 1.79 23.85
C GLU A 55 -17.27 2.23 22.57
N PHE A 56 -16.79 1.75 21.42
CA PHE A 56 -17.45 1.94 20.13
C PHE A 56 -18.88 1.40 20.14
N ASN A 57 -19.10 0.20 20.68
CA ASN A 57 -20.44 -0.38 20.83
C ASN A 57 -21.35 0.49 21.68
N SER A 58 -20.83 1.03 22.78
CA SER A 58 -21.55 1.92 23.68
C SER A 58 -21.89 3.26 23.01
N PHE A 59 -20.94 3.83 22.27
CA PHE A 59 -21.12 5.09 21.53
C PHE A 59 -22.17 4.98 20.43
N PHE A 60 -22.20 3.84 19.72
CA PHE A 60 -23.16 3.51 18.67
C PHE A 60 -24.36 2.71 19.16
N ALA A 61 -24.57 2.58 20.47
CA ALA A 61 -25.80 1.98 21.02
C ALA A 61 -27.04 2.78 20.59
N THR A 62 -26.89 4.09 20.41
CA THR A 62 -27.96 4.93 19.86
C THR A 62 -27.96 4.86 18.33
N ARG A 63 -29.04 4.29 17.77
CA ARG A 63 -29.16 3.95 16.35
C ARG A 63 -29.03 5.15 15.39
N HIS A 64 -29.36 6.37 15.80
CA HIS A 64 -29.31 7.53 14.89
C HIS A 64 -27.88 7.82 14.42
N ARG A 65 -26.87 7.59 15.28
CA ARG A 65 -25.44 7.80 14.95
C ARG A 65 -24.93 6.83 13.89
N ARG A 66 -25.45 5.60 13.90
CA ARG A 66 -25.11 4.56 12.90
C ARG A 66 -25.49 4.94 11.47
N ARG A 67 -26.25 6.03 11.26
CA ARG A 67 -26.64 6.51 9.94
C ARG A 67 -25.64 7.51 9.34
N PHE A 68 -24.76 8.05 10.17
CA PHE A 68 -23.81 9.08 9.78
C PHE A 68 -22.44 8.51 9.44
N ILE A 69 -22.02 7.44 10.11
CA ILE A 69 -20.73 6.78 9.87
C ILE A 69 -20.65 6.25 8.43
N ARG A 70 -19.51 6.48 7.78
CA ARG A 70 -19.24 6.03 6.41
C ARG A 70 -17.99 5.21 6.31
N THR A 71 -16.99 5.48 7.13
CA THR A 71 -15.71 4.78 7.08
C THR A 71 -15.22 4.48 8.46
N LEU A 72 -14.84 3.23 8.66
CA LEU A 72 -14.26 2.71 9.89
C LEU A 72 -12.84 2.23 9.57
N TYR A 73 -11.85 2.89 10.16
CA TYR A 73 -10.46 2.48 10.17
C TYR A 73 -10.26 1.60 11.40
N PHE A 74 -9.85 0.35 11.21
CA PHE A 74 -9.63 -0.61 12.27
C PHE A 74 -8.13 -0.90 12.41
N LYS A 75 -7.63 -0.70 13.63
CA LYS A 75 -6.25 -0.96 14.04
C LYS A 75 -6.25 -2.11 15.04
N VAL A 76 -5.43 -3.12 14.80
CA VAL A 76 -5.26 -4.24 15.73
C VAL A 76 -4.01 -4.00 16.56
N ARG A 77 -4.18 -3.96 17.88
CA ARG A 77 -3.08 -3.83 18.85
C ARG A 77 -2.63 -5.22 19.29
N LEU A 78 -1.38 -5.54 19.03
CA LEU A 78 -0.69 -6.71 19.58
C LEU A 78 -0.12 -6.39 20.98
N PRO A 79 0.24 -7.41 21.79
CA PRO A 79 0.79 -7.19 23.12
C PRO A 79 2.11 -6.41 23.07
N THR A 80 2.37 -5.62 24.11
CA THR A 80 3.71 -5.10 24.41
C THR A 80 4.66 -6.26 24.68
N TYR A 81 5.93 -6.06 24.37
CA TYR A 81 6.97 -7.05 24.62
C TYR A 81 8.24 -6.37 25.11
N ASP A 82 9.07 -7.10 25.86
CA ASP A 82 10.32 -6.56 26.40
C ASP A 82 11.27 -6.18 25.25
N TYR A 83 11.43 -4.87 25.06
CA TYR A 83 12.26 -4.27 24.02
C TYR A 83 13.68 -4.84 24.03
N LEU A 84 14.29 -4.95 25.23
CA LEU A 84 15.70 -5.29 25.40
C LEU A 84 16.00 -6.76 25.10
N GLN A 85 15.03 -7.65 25.34
CA GLN A 85 15.23 -9.09 25.15
C GLN A 85 14.73 -9.60 23.80
N LEU A 86 13.63 -9.03 23.29
CA LEU A 86 12.89 -9.67 22.19
C LEU A 86 13.21 -9.07 20.83
N ARG A 87 13.68 -7.82 20.73
CA ARG A 87 14.15 -7.28 19.44
C ARG A 87 15.43 -7.94 18.91
N ARG A 88 16.11 -8.77 19.70
CA ARG A 88 17.31 -9.49 19.28
C ARG A 88 17.06 -10.86 18.62
N ARG A 89 15.80 -11.26 18.46
CA ARG A 89 15.43 -12.53 17.82
C ARG A 89 14.20 -12.39 16.92
N TYR A 90 14.11 -13.24 15.90
CA TYR A 90 12.89 -13.38 15.11
C TYR A 90 11.72 -13.89 15.98
N GLU A 91 10.49 -13.67 15.51
CA GLU A 91 9.31 -14.25 16.16
C GLU A 91 9.34 -15.78 16.12
N SER A 92 9.14 -16.39 17.28
CA SER A 92 9.01 -17.83 17.42
C SER A 92 7.62 -18.30 16.98
N GLU A 93 7.42 -19.61 16.84
CA GLU A 93 6.08 -20.17 16.61
C GLU A 93 5.11 -19.80 17.73
N HIS A 94 5.58 -19.74 18.98
CA HIS A 94 4.76 -19.31 20.11
C HIS A 94 4.31 -17.84 19.96
N ASP A 95 5.23 -16.94 19.59
CA ASP A 95 4.92 -15.54 19.34
C ASP A 95 3.88 -15.41 18.22
N ARG A 96 4.09 -16.12 17.10
CA ARG A 96 3.17 -16.12 15.94
C ARG A 96 1.79 -16.65 16.31
N ARG A 97 1.70 -17.80 16.99
CA ARG A 97 0.40 -18.36 17.45
C ARG A 97 -0.33 -17.41 18.39
N ALA A 98 0.39 -16.71 19.29
CA ALA A 98 -0.20 -15.71 20.16
C ALA A 98 -0.74 -14.51 19.37
N HIS A 99 0.02 -14.02 18.39
CA HIS A 99 -0.42 -12.93 17.51
C HIS A 99 -1.63 -13.33 16.66
N ASP A 100 -1.65 -14.56 16.11
CA ASP A 100 -2.79 -15.11 15.38
C ASP A 100 -4.06 -15.13 16.23
N GLN A 101 -3.96 -15.58 17.49
CA GLN A 101 -5.07 -15.61 18.44
C GLN A 101 -5.62 -14.21 18.74
N ILE A 102 -4.74 -13.24 18.96
CA ILE A 102 -5.12 -11.86 19.28
C ILE A 102 -5.75 -11.17 18.08
N PHE A 103 -5.14 -11.31 16.91
CA PHE A 103 -5.69 -10.82 15.66
C PHE A 103 -7.07 -11.42 15.40
N THR A 104 -7.21 -12.74 15.55
CA THR A 104 -8.47 -13.45 15.39
C THR A 104 -9.52 -12.92 16.37
N ALA A 105 -9.20 -12.81 17.65
CA ALA A 105 -10.12 -12.30 18.67
C ALA A 105 -10.59 -10.87 18.36
N ALA A 106 -9.67 -9.98 17.92
CA ALA A 106 -9.99 -8.61 17.54
C ALA A 106 -10.97 -8.54 16.36
N ILE A 107 -10.71 -9.34 15.31
CA ILE A 107 -11.58 -9.42 14.12
C ILE A 107 -12.95 -10.00 14.50
N HIS A 108 -13.00 -11.08 15.30
CA HIS A 108 -14.25 -11.65 15.79
C HIS A 108 -15.06 -10.63 16.60
N HIS A 109 -14.40 -9.87 17.47
CA HIS A 109 -15.06 -8.85 18.27
C HIS A 109 -15.69 -7.76 17.40
N LEU A 110 -14.93 -7.25 16.42
CA LEU A 110 -15.41 -6.27 15.46
C LEU A 110 -16.58 -6.82 14.62
N PHE A 111 -16.44 -8.00 14.03
CA PHE A 111 -17.45 -8.58 13.14
C PHE A 111 -18.74 -8.90 13.91
N LYS A 112 -18.63 -9.32 15.18
CA LYS A 112 -19.78 -9.50 16.07
C LYS A 112 -20.48 -8.18 16.36
N SER A 113 -19.74 -7.09 16.59
CA SER A 113 -20.32 -5.76 16.74
C SER A 113 -21.10 -5.34 15.49
N LEU A 114 -20.44 -5.37 14.33
CA LEU A 114 -21.02 -4.89 13.07
C LEU A 114 -22.15 -5.78 12.54
N SER A 115 -22.16 -7.08 12.85
CA SER A 115 -23.25 -7.98 12.45
C SER A 115 -24.59 -7.66 13.13
N SER A 116 -24.57 -6.94 14.26
CA SER A 116 -25.78 -6.47 14.93
C SER A 116 -26.47 -5.28 14.27
N TRP A 117 -25.86 -4.69 13.23
CA TRP A 117 -26.37 -3.52 12.54
C TRP A 117 -27.35 -3.92 11.44
N ASP A 118 -28.39 -3.11 11.25
CA ASP A 118 -29.47 -3.38 10.31
C ASP A 118 -29.20 -2.65 8.98
N PRO A 119 -28.86 -3.36 7.90
CA PRO A 119 -28.52 -2.74 6.61
C PRO A 119 -29.71 -2.07 5.91
N ALA A 120 -30.95 -2.20 6.42
CA ALA A 120 -32.11 -1.47 5.90
C ALA A 120 -32.24 -0.05 6.47
N VAL A 121 -31.61 0.24 7.62
CA VAL A 121 -31.80 1.49 8.36
C VAL A 121 -30.48 2.19 8.69
N ASP A 122 -29.45 1.41 8.98
CA ASP A 122 -28.10 1.87 9.28
C ASP A 122 -27.33 2.17 7.98
N SER A 123 -26.27 2.97 8.04
CA SER A 123 -25.52 3.32 6.84
C SER A 123 -24.68 2.15 6.33
N SER A 124 -24.40 2.15 5.03
CA SER A 124 -23.32 1.32 4.50
C SER A 124 -21.96 1.83 4.96
N LEU A 125 -21.08 0.87 5.25
CA LEU A 125 -19.75 1.10 5.80
C LEU A 125 -18.67 0.74 4.78
N ASN A 126 -17.64 1.58 4.76
CA ASN A 126 -16.33 1.26 4.21
C ASN A 126 -15.44 0.83 5.38
N LEU A 127 -15.11 -0.46 5.44
CA LEU A 127 -14.20 -1.00 6.44
C LEU A 127 -12.77 -0.96 5.89
N LYS A 128 -11.87 -0.33 6.62
CA LYS A 128 -10.45 -0.28 6.31
C LYS A 128 -9.68 -0.90 7.46
N ILE A 129 -8.99 -2.00 7.22
CA ILE A 129 -8.08 -2.59 8.21
C ILE A 129 -6.69 -2.11 7.83
N THR A 130 -6.13 -1.22 8.65
CA THR A 130 -4.99 -0.41 8.23
C THR A 130 -3.70 -0.65 9.01
N GLU A 131 -3.81 -1.08 10.26
CA GLU A 131 -2.64 -1.23 11.13
C GLU A 131 -2.72 -2.50 11.98
N LEU A 132 -1.57 -3.14 12.14
CA LEU A 132 -1.34 -4.32 12.96
C LEU A 132 0.03 -4.14 13.61
N MET A 133 0.03 -3.72 14.87
CA MET A 133 1.23 -3.26 15.55
C MET A 133 1.18 -3.56 17.04
N SER A 134 2.34 -3.82 17.63
CA SER A 134 2.54 -3.75 19.07
C SER A 134 2.91 -2.31 19.46
N PRO A 135 2.48 -1.79 20.63
CA PRO A 135 2.99 -0.51 21.13
C PRO A 135 4.53 -0.48 21.20
N SER A 136 5.16 -1.61 21.52
CA SER A 136 6.62 -1.74 21.61
C SER A 136 7.33 -1.73 20.25
N ASP A 137 6.59 -1.75 19.12
CA ASP A 137 7.19 -1.58 17.80
C ASP A 137 7.69 -0.13 17.57
N ASN A 138 7.18 0.85 18.34
CA ASN A 138 7.55 2.27 18.25
C ASN A 138 8.35 2.79 19.46
N GLU A 139 8.57 1.95 20.48
CA GLU A 139 9.44 2.32 21.59
C GLU A 139 10.87 2.50 21.03
N LEU A 140 11.37 3.74 21.01
CA LEU A 140 12.80 3.98 20.90
C LEU A 140 13.41 3.68 22.27
N PRO A 141 14.66 3.20 22.37
CA PRO A 141 15.34 3.12 23.66
C PRO A 141 15.23 4.49 24.34
N GLU A 142 14.77 4.54 25.59
CA GLU A 142 14.77 5.79 26.36
C GLU A 142 16.24 6.24 26.53
N TYR A 143 16.72 7.10 25.62
CA TYR A 143 18.05 7.70 25.67
C TYR A 143 18.18 8.72 26.81
N SER A 144 17.07 9.08 27.45
CA SER A 144 17.01 10.03 28.55
C SER A 144 17.50 9.41 29.86
N GLY A 145 18.82 9.19 29.97
CA GLY A 145 19.45 8.82 31.24
C GLY A 145 20.67 7.89 31.14
N MET A 146 21.01 7.39 29.96
CA MET A 146 22.25 6.64 29.74
C MET A 146 23.36 7.59 29.29
N ASP A 147 24.53 7.52 29.93
CA ASP A 147 25.72 8.24 29.47
C ASP A 147 26.03 7.79 28.03
N GLN A 148 26.34 8.74 27.14
CA GLN A 148 26.68 8.48 25.73
C GLN A 148 27.80 7.45 25.56
N ASP A 149 28.64 7.29 26.59
CA ASP A 149 29.76 6.32 26.63
C ASP A 149 29.33 4.89 26.98
N ASP A 150 28.12 4.67 27.54
CA ASP A 150 27.57 3.34 27.88
C ASP A 150 26.71 2.75 26.74
N ILE A 151 26.40 3.54 25.71
CA ILE A 151 25.78 3.04 24.47
C ILE A 151 26.89 2.43 23.61
N SER A 152 27.26 1.19 23.90
CA SER A 152 28.26 0.48 23.09
C SER A 152 27.73 0.23 21.67
N GLU A 153 28.60 0.32 20.65
CA GLU A 153 28.30 -0.08 19.26
C GLU A 153 27.61 -1.46 19.19
N SER A 154 27.98 -2.38 20.09
CA SER A 154 27.40 -3.72 20.21
C SER A 154 25.93 -3.78 20.62
N PHE A 155 25.35 -2.70 21.18
CA PHE A 155 23.92 -2.63 21.48
C PHE A 155 23.08 -2.51 20.20
N PHE A 156 23.61 -1.82 19.19
CA PHE A 156 22.99 -1.67 17.87
C PHE A 156 23.29 -2.85 16.95
N GLU A 157 24.45 -3.51 17.08
CA GLU A 157 24.83 -4.68 16.27
C GLU A 157 23.82 -5.84 16.35
N ASN A 158 22.99 -5.92 17.42
CA ASN A 158 22.07 -7.04 17.63
C ASN A 158 20.57 -6.67 17.64
N ASP A 159 20.19 -5.43 17.33
CA ASP A 159 18.77 -5.03 17.28
C ASP A 159 18.18 -5.31 15.88
N LEU A 160 17.28 -6.29 15.78
CA LEU A 160 16.61 -6.61 14.52
C LEU A 160 15.57 -5.54 14.12
N GLY A 161 15.11 -4.69 15.05
CA GLY A 161 14.06 -3.71 14.79
C GLY A 161 12.84 -4.33 14.12
N ASP A 162 12.51 -3.82 12.93
CA ASP A 162 11.41 -4.30 12.11
C ASP A 162 11.66 -5.68 11.47
N GLN A 163 12.91 -6.11 11.42
CA GLN A 163 13.26 -7.43 10.90
C GLN A 163 12.77 -8.57 11.82
N ARG A 164 12.43 -8.28 13.09
CA ARG A 164 11.90 -9.29 14.03
C ARG A 164 10.72 -10.09 13.46
N TYR A 165 9.81 -9.42 12.75
CA TYR A 165 8.60 -10.02 12.18
C TYR A 165 8.67 -10.16 10.65
N LEU A 166 9.87 -10.14 10.09
CA LEU A 166 10.11 -10.15 8.65
C LEU A 166 9.51 -11.37 7.93
N TYR A 167 9.50 -12.52 8.61
CA TYR A 167 8.96 -13.78 8.11
C TYR A 167 7.59 -14.14 8.70
N SER A 168 7.05 -13.31 9.59
CA SER A 168 5.77 -13.58 10.26
C SER A 168 4.60 -13.21 9.37
N TYR A 169 3.80 -14.21 9.01
CA TYR A 169 2.51 -14.04 8.36
C TYR A 169 1.40 -14.37 9.36
N ILE A 170 0.74 -13.33 9.87
CA ILE A 170 -0.36 -13.46 10.83
C ILE A 170 -1.56 -14.09 10.14
N GLN A 171 -2.09 -15.15 10.74
CA GLN A 171 -3.22 -15.94 10.26
C GLN A 171 -4.51 -15.49 10.94
N LEU A 172 -5.62 -15.63 10.20
CA LEU A 172 -6.96 -15.55 10.76
C LEU A 172 -7.45 -16.96 11.05
N LEU A 173 -7.45 -17.34 12.32
CA LEU A 173 -7.89 -18.63 12.79
C LEU A 173 -9.42 -18.71 12.74
N GLU A 174 -9.96 -19.92 12.58
CA GLU A 174 -11.41 -20.18 12.71
C GLU A 174 -12.29 -19.24 11.87
N SER A 175 -11.82 -18.85 10.67
CA SER A 175 -12.51 -17.87 9.83
C SER A 175 -13.96 -18.24 9.51
N ASP A 176 -14.30 -19.53 9.53
CA ASP A 176 -15.67 -20.02 9.31
C ASP A 176 -16.65 -19.58 10.42
N ASP A 177 -16.17 -19.34 11.64
CA ASP A 177 -16.98 -18.94 12.78
C ASP A 177 -17.26 -17.42 12.82
N LEU A 178 -16.62 -16.64 11.93
CA LEU A 178 -16.91 -15.22 11.80
C LEU A 178 -18.36 -14.99 11.35
N PRO A 179 -19.11 -14.08 12.02
CA PRO A 179 -20.46 -13.74 11.62
C PRO A 179 -20.47 -12.95 10.32
N LEU A 180 -21.55 -13.06 9.56
CA LEU A 180 -21.76 -12.25 8.36
C LEU A 180 -22.01 -10.80 8.73
N VAL A 181 -21.40 -9.87 7.99
CA VAL A 181 -21.53 -8.42 8.22
C VAL A 181 -22.13 -7.75 6.97
N PRO A 182 -23.47 -7.63 6.89
CA PRO A 182 -24.14 -7.14 5.68
C PRO A 182 -24.10 -5.62 5.51
N VAL A 183 -23.63 -4.87 6.51
CA VAL A 183 -23.54 -3.40 6.46
C VAL A 183 -22.28 -2.89 5.76
N VAL A 184 -21.26 -3.73 5.60
CA VAL A 184 -20.02 -3.35 4.91
C VAL A 184 -20.18 -3.56 3.41
N GLU A 185 -20.00 -2.49 2.65
CA GLU A 185 -20.06 -2.50 1.17
C GLU A 185 -18.69 -2.32 0.52
N SER A 186 -17.69 -1.82 1.25
CA SER A 186 -16.32 -1.63 0.77
C SER A 186 -15.32 -2.14 1.79
N LEU A 187 -14.33 -2.92 1.35
CA LEU A 187 -13.25 -3.46 2.16
C LEU A 187 -11.90 -3.00 1.59
N LEU A 188 -11.08 -2.38 2.44
CA LEU A 188 -9.66 -2.17 2.20
C LEU A 188 -8.88 -2.90 3.27
N VAL A 189 -8.00 -3.80 2.85
CA VAL A 189 -6.96 -4.37 3.72
C VAL A 189 -5.65 -3.86 3.17
N THR A 190 -4.97 -2.99 3.92
CA THR A 190 -3.68 -2.44 3.50
C THR A 190 -2.57 -3.43 3.79
N GLN A 191 -1.38 -3.17 3.25
CA GLN A 191 -0.19 -3.77 3.84
C GLN A 191 -0.02 -3.18 5.24
N PHE A 192 0.39 -4.04 6.14
CA PHE A 192 0.70 -3.74 7.53
C PHE A 192 2.20 -3.71 7.68
N ARG A 193 2.69 -3.08 8.76
CA ARG A 193 4.08 -3.25 9.19
C ARG A 193 4.40 -4.73 9.43
N ARG A 194 3.47 -5.47 10.06
CA ARG A 194 3.51 -6.93 10.25
C ARG A 194 2.62 -7.65 9.23
N LYS A 195 3.19 -8.55 8.43
CA LYS A 195 2.47 -9.19 7.32
C LYS A 195 1.31 -10.05 7.82
N VAL A 196 0.22 -10.08 7.05
CA VAL A 196 -0.84 -11.08 7.19
C VAL A 196 -0.71 -12.12 6.10
N ALA A 197 -1.13 -13.35 6.37
CA ALA A 197 -1.17 -14.41 5.37
C ALA A 197 -2.04 -14.01 4.18
N HIS A 198 -1.66 -14.43 2.97
CA HIS A 198 -2.29 -13.96 1.72
C HIS A 198 -3.78 -14.31 1.62
N CYS A 199 -4.23 -15.32 2.36
CA CYS A 199 -5.63 -15.72 2.43
C CYS A 199 -6.49 -14.81 3.33
N VAL A 200 -5.92 -14.11 4.31
CA VAL A 200 -6.67 -13.32 5.31
C VAL A 200 -7.60 -12.28 4.68
N PRO A 201 -7.17 -11.45 3.72
CA PRO A 201 -8.07 -10.49 3.08
C PRO A 201 -9.28 -11.15 2.38
N LEU A 202 -9.10 -12.36 1.83
CA LEU A 202 -10.14 -13.14 1.17
C LEU A 202 -11.08 -13.82 2.18
N GLN A 203 -10.56 -14.27 3.33
CA GLN A 203 -11.36 -14.80 4.43
C GLN A 203 -12.29 -13.73 4.99
N LEU A 204 -11.78 -12.51 5.19
CA LEU A 204 -12.58 -11.36 5.62
C LEU A 204 -13.66 -11.03 4.58
N ALA A 205 -13.28 -10.92 3.31
CA ALA A 205 -14.21 -10.63 2.21
C ALA A 205 -15.34 -11.66 2.10
N ALA A 206 -15.08 -12.94 2.39
CA ALA A 206 -16.08 -14.02 2.37
C ALA A 206 -17.25 -13.78 3.36
N LYS A 207 -17.03 -12.97 4.39
CA LYS A 207 -18.03 -12.67 5.43
C LYS A 207 -18.80 -11.38 5.17
N LEU A 208 -18.61 -10.74 4.02
CA LEU A 208 -19.23 -9.47 3.65
C LEU A 208 -20.22 -9.67 2.47
N PRO A 209 -21.46 -10.13 2.72
CA PRO A 209 -22.37 -10.54 1.65
C PRO A 209 -22.86 -9.40 0.74
N LYS A 210 -22.65 -8.13 1.12
CA LYS A 210 -22.99 -6.95 0.31
C LYS A 210 -21.75 -6.22 -0.23
N LEU A 211 -20.60 -6.88 -0.24
CA LEU A 211 -19.34 -6.30 -0.72
C LEU A 211 -19.45 -5.91 -2.20
N ARG A 212 -19.20 -4.63 -2.48
CA ARG A 212 -19.19 -4.03 -3.82
C ARG A 212 -17.79 -3.64 -4.26
N GLU A 213 -16.94 -3.28 -3.32
CA GLU A 213 -15.58 -2.81 -3.59
C GLU A 213 -14.62 -3.53 -2.66
N ALA A 214 -13.56 -4.09 -3.21
CA ALA A 214 -12.52 -4.78 -2.44
C ALA A 214 -11.14 -4.39 -2.95
N THR A 215 -10.31 -3.88 -2.06
CA THR A 215 -8.89 -3.62 -2.30
C THR A 215 -8.08 -4.40 -1.29
N LEU A 216 -7.46 -5.48 -1.77
CA LEU A 216 -6.79 -6.49 -0.94
C LEU A 216 -5.29 -6.42 -1.26
N LEU A 217 -4.53 -5.87 -0.32
CA LEU A 217 -3.07 -5.82 -0.43
C LEU A 217 -2.46 -6.98 0.35
N VAL A 218 -1.49 -7.67 -0.25
CA VAL A 218 -0.67 -8.71 0.39
C VAL A 218 0.78 -8.50 0.00
N ASP A 219 1.71 -9.17 0.70
CA ASP A 219 3.14 -9.12 0.38
C ASP A 219 3.63 -10.48 -0.15
N ASP A 220 3.67 -10.59 -1.49
CA ASP A 220 4.15 -11.73 -2.27
C ASP A 220 5.60 -11.56 -2.75
N MET A 221 6.43 -10.87 -1.95
CA MET A 221 7.85 -10.64 -2.26
C MET A 221 8.82 -11.57 -1.51
N GLU A 222 8.33 -12.59 -0.80
CA GLU A 222 9.19 -13.55 -0.08
C GLU A 222 10.03 -14.40 -1.05
N ASP A 223 11.31 -14.07 -1.14
CA ASP A 223 12.29 -14.67 -2.05
C ASP A 223 13.29 -15.59 -1.34
N ARG A 224 13.56 -15.35 -0.05
CA ARG A 224 14.48 -16.13 0.80
C ARG A 224 13.90 -17.49 1.16
N TYR A 225 12.59 -17.57 1.38
CA TYR A 225 11.88 -18.82 1.67
C TYR A 225 10.83 -19.13 0.61
N PRO A 226 11.24 -19.65 -0.58
CA PRO A 226 10.33 -19.96 -1.68
C PRO A 226 9.18 -20.91 -1.31
N LEU A 227 9.39 -21.83 -0.35
CA LEU A 227 8.34 -22.73 0.13
C LEU A 227 7.24 -21.99 0.89
N LEU A 228 7.59 -21.10 1.82
CA LEU A 228 6.62 -20.26 2.52
C LEU A 228 5.80 -19.42 1.54
N ARG A 229 6.47 -18.85 0.53
CA ARG A 229 5.77 -18.14 -0.54
C ARG A 229 4.82 -19.06 -1.31
N ALA A 230 5.26 -20.26 -1.67
CA ALA A 230 4.44 -21.22 -2.39
C ALA A 230 3.19 -21.62 -1.59
N GLU A 231 3.34 -21.90 -0.30
CA GLU A 231 2.23 -22.20 0.62
C GLU A 231 1.23 -21.05 0.70
N ASN A 232 1.73 -19.81 0.86
CA ASN A 232 0.89 -18.62 0.88
C ASN A 232 0.10 -18.44 -0.43
N ARG A 233 0.74 -18.64 -1.59
CA ARG A 233 0.09 -18.56 -2.92
C ARG A 233 -0.90 -19.69 -3.16
N GLU A 234 -0.62 -20.91 -2.69
CA GLU A 234 -1.56 -22.05 -2.76
C GLU A 234 -2.79 -21.80 -1.87
N ALA A 235 -2.59 -21.33 -0.65
CA ALA A 235 -3.68 -20.94 0.24
C ALA A 235 -4.53 -19.83 -0.37
N MET A 236 -3.88 -18.78 -0.92
CA MET A 236 -4.58 -17.70 -1.62
C MET A 236 -5.37 -18.22 -2.82
N THR A 237 -4.79 -19.12 -3.62
CA THR A 237 -5.45 -19.75 -4.77
C THR A 237 -6.76 -20.42 -4.34
N SER A 238 -6.71 -21.24 -3.29
CA SER A 238 -7.88 -21.93 -2.74
C SER A 238 -8.96 -20.94 -2.31
N TRP A 239 -8.59 -19.87 -1.62
CA TRP A 239 -9.53 -18.84 -1.16
C TRP A 239 -10.10 -17.98 -2.30
N VAL A 240 -9.32 -17.69 -3.35
CA VAL A 240 -9.83 -17.01 -4.55
C VAL A 240 -10.92 -17.84 -5.23
N GLN A 241 -10.75 -19.17 -5.30
CA GLN A 241 -11.74 -20.08 -5.88
C GLN A 241 -13.02 -20.17 -5.03
N GLN A 242 -12.90 -20.06 -3.71
CA GLN A 242 -14.03 -20.18 -2.79
C GLN A 242 -14.78 -18.86 -2.59
N THR A 243 -14.07 -17.75 -2.39
CA THR A 243 -14.69 -16.46 -2.00
C THR A 243 -15.25 -15.70 -3.20
N ILE A 244 -14.42 -15.50 -4.23
CA ILE A 244 -14.71 -14.53 -5.28
C ILE A 244 -15.97 -14.89 -6.10
N PRO A 245 -16.21 -16.15 -6.52
CA PRO A 245 -17.43 -16.50 -7.26
C PRO A 245 -18.73 -16.23 -6.50
N ASN A 246 -18.67 -16.21 -5.16
CA ASN A 246 -19.81 -15.97 -4.29
C ASN A 246 -20.07 -14.47 -4.04
N ALA A 247 -19.14 -13.59 -4.41
CA ALA A 247 -19.27 -12.14 -4.24
C ALA A 247 -20.08 -11.51 -5.39
N THR A 248 -21.37 -11.86 -5.51
CA THR A 248 -22.19 -11.49 -6.69
C THR A 248 -22.44 -9.99 -6.82
N GLU A 249 -22.38 -9.24 -5.71
CA GLU A 249 -22.54 -7.77 -5.69
C GLU A 249 -21.26 -7.00 -6.04
N LEU A 250 -20.12 -7.70 -6.19
CA LEU A 250 -18.82 -7.11 -6.39
C LEU A 250 -18.75 -6.34 -7.72
N ARG A 251 -18.33 -5.09 -7.65
CA ARG A 251 -18.21 -4.14 -8.76
C ARG A 251 -16.76 -3.81 -9.06
N GLU A 252 -15.94 -3.71 -8.03
CA GLU A 252 -14.53 -3.35 -8.15
C GLU A 252 -13.69 -4.29 -7.29
N LEU A 253 -12.68 -4.91 -7.90
CA LEU A 253 -11.74 -5.79 -7.22
C LEU A 253 -10.33 -5.36 -7.56
N SER A 254 -9.52 -5.09 -6.54
CA SER A 254 -8.09 -4.85 -6.65
C SER A 254 -7.34 -5.87 -5.81
N LEU A 255 -6.60 -6.76 -6.46
CA LEU A 255 -5.70 -7.72 -5.83
C LEU A 255 -4.27 -7.25 -6.03
N LEU A 256 -3.68 -6.67 -4.98
CA LEU A 256 -2.37 -6.05 -5.07
C LEU A 256 -1.36 -6.91 -4.31
N LEU A 257 -0.62 -7.75 -5.05
CA LEU A 257 0.21 -8.78 -4.43
C LEU A 257 1.58 -8.27 -3.97
N ASN A 258 2.01 -7.09 -4.40
CA ASN A 258 3.35 -6.58 -4.14
C ASN A 258 3.30 -5.15 -3.61
N ARG A 259 4.31 -4.78 -2.81
CA ARG A 259 4.60 -3.39 -2.45
C ARG A 259 5.11 -2.65 -3.70
N GLU A 260 4.69 -1.41 -3.89
CA GLU A 260 5.23 -0.59 -4.98
C GLU A 260 6.76 -0.46 -4.82
N GLU A 261 7.46 -0.41 -5.96
CA GLU A 261 8.87 0.00 -6.16
C GLU A 261 10.02 -1.03 -6.06
N ASP A 262 9.85 -2.23 -5.49
CA ASP A 262 10.95 -3.22 -5.47
C ASP A 262 10.71 -4.40 -6.41
N SER A 263 11.22 -4.31 -7.63
CA SER A 263 11.07 -5.32 -8.70
C SER A 263 12.16 -6.39 -8.64
N PHE A 264 12.24 -7.15 -7.56
CA PHE A 264 13.24 -8.23 -7.42
C PHE A 264 12.64 -9.62 -7.19
N ALA A 265 13.52 -10.61 -7.31
CA ALA A 265 13.27 -11.93 -7.87
C ALA A 265 12.56 -12.92 -6.92
N ALA A 266 11.30 -12.67 -6.53
CA ALA A 266 10.54 -13.68 -5.80
C ALA A 266 10.31 -14.93 -6.69
N ARG A 267 10.94 -16.04 -6.34
CA ARG A 267 10.91 -17.32 -7.07
C ARG A 267 10.05 -18.34 -6.33
N LEU A 268 9.44 -19.26 -7.06
CA LEU A 268 8.86 -20.46 -6.48
C LEU A 268 9.90 -21.59 -6.49
N PRO A 269 9.76 -22.63 -5.66
CA PRO A 269 10.58 -23.82 -5.76
C PRO A 269 10.46 -24.44 -7.16
N ASN A 270 11.58 -24.92 -7.71
CA ASN A 270 11.61 -25.53 -9.05
C ASN A 270 10.60 -26.68 -9.16
N GLY A 271 9.73 -26.62 -10.17
CA GLY A 271 8.75 -27.66 -10.46
C GLY A 271 7.40 -27.51 -9.74
N MET A 272 7.23 -26.51 -8.87
CA MET A 272 5.90 -26.18 -8.34
C MET A 272 5.06 -25.44 -9.38
N ALA A 273 3.80 -25.85 -9.52
CA ALA A 273 2.85 -25.18 -10.38
C ALA A 273 2.20 -24.00 -9.62
N ASP A 274 2.08 -22.87 -10.29
CA ASP A 274 1.33 -21.72 -9.79
C ASP A 274 -0.03 -21.66 -10.48
N HIS A 275 -1.10 -21.66 -9.71
CA HIS A 275 -2.48 -21.63 -10.20
C HIS A 275 -3.23 -20.35 -9.83
N LEU A 276 -2.56 -19.38 -9.22
CA LEU A 276 -3.22 -18.16 -8.73
C LEU A 276 -3.79 -17.34 -9.90
N CYS A 277 -2.99 -17.09 -10.93
CA CYS A 277 -3.40 -16.33 -12.10
C CYS A 277 -4.61 -16.95 -12.82
N SER A 278 -4.59 -18.26 -13.06
CA SER A 278 -5.72 -18.97 -13.66
C SER A 278 -6.96 -18.95 -12.77
N SER A 279 -6.79 -19.02 -11.45
CA SER A 279 -7.90 -19.00 -10.50
C SER A 279 -8.54 -17.62 -10.40
N ILE A 280 -7.75 -16.53 -10.41
CA ILE A 280 -8.28 -15.16 -10.47
C ILE A 280 -9.13 -14.99 -11.75
N ARG A 281 -8.62 -15.44 -12.90
CA ARG A 281 -9.36 -15.40 -14.16
C ARG A 281 -10.68 -16.14 -14.06
N GLU A 282 -10.65 -17.40 -13.60
CA GLU A 282 -11.82 -18.28 -13.55
C GLU A 282 -12.87 -17.76 -12.55
N SER A 283 -12.44 -17.31 -11.37
CA SER A 283 -13.33 -16.79 -10.34
C SER A 283 -13.96 -15.45 -10.68
N THR A 284 -13.29 -14.60 -11.47
CA THR A 284 -13.81 -13.26 -11.81
C THR A 284 -14.55 -13.22 -13.14
N ALA A 285 -14.31 -14.17 -14.05
CA ALA A 285 -14.83 -14.17 -15.41
C ALA A 285 -16.36 -14.02 -15.50
N GLN A 286 -17.09 -14.67 -14.59
CA GLN A 286 -18.56 -14.77 -14.65
C GLN A 286 -19.26 -13.80 -13.69
N LEU A 287 -18.53 -12.92 -12.99
CA LEU A 287 -19.14 -12.01 -12.03
C LEU A 287 -20.09 -11.01 -12.73
N PRO A 288 -21.37 -10.96 -12.33
CA PRO A 288 -22.39 -10.22 -13.09
C PRO A 288 -22.25 -8.70 -12.98
N HIS A 289 -21.65 -8.20 -11.90
CA HIS A 289 -21.57 -6.77 -11.62
C HIS A 289 -20.15 -6.19 -11.66
N LEU A 290 -19.14 -7.02 -11.91
CA LEU A 290 -17.75 -6.60 -11.95
C LEU A 290 -17.50 -5.65 -13.13
N LYS A 291 -17.10 -4.41 -12.80
CA LYS A 291 -16.79 -3.32 -13.72
C LYS A 291 -15.31 -2.97 -13.75
N ALA A 292 -14.59 -3.18 -12.65
CA ALA A 292 -13.16 -2.90 -12.57
C ALA A 292 -12.42 -4.07 -11.93
N LEU A 293 -11.34 -4.50 -12.57
CA LEU A 293 -10.42 -5.50 -12.07
C LEU A 293 -9.00 -4.93 -12.14
N ALA A 294 -8.35 -4.83 -10.99
CA ALA A 294 -6.94 -4.50 -10.88
C ALA A 294 -6.18 -5.69 -10.28
N VAL A 295 -5.06 -6.08 -10.88
CA VAL A 295 -4.20 -7.15 -10.38
C VAL A 295 -2.75 -6.68 -10.48
N SER A 296 -2.01 -6.70 -9.38
CA SER A 296 -0.56 -6.47 -9.40
C SER A 296 0.23 -7.64 -8.84
N GLY A 297 1.44 -7.86 -9.34
CA GLY A 297 2.40 -8.79 -8.76
C GLY A 297 3.09 -9.72 -9.76
N THR A 298 3.46 -10.92 -9.32
CA THR A 298 4.04 -11.92 -10.21
C THR A 298 2.93 -12.58 -11.06
N ILE A 299 2.83 -12.19 -12.33
CA ILE A 299 1.73 -12.55 -13.25
C ILE A 299 2.25 -13.32 -14.47
N ASP A 300 1.44 -14.24 -14.98
CA ASP A 300 1.67 -14.88 -16.27
C ASP A 300 0.45 -14.85 -17.22
N LYS A 301 0.64 -15.41 -18.42
CA LYS A 301 -0.35 -15.42 -19.49
C LYS A 301 -1.69 -16.07 -19.10
N SER A 302 -1.68 -16.97 -18.09
CA SER A 302 -2.85 -17.67 -17.61
C SER A 302 -3.82 -16.74 -16.87
N LEU A 303 -3.41 -15.54 -16.45
CA LEU A 303 -4.37 -14.55 -15.95
C LEU A 303 -5.40 -14.15 -17.02
N PHE A 304 -5.01 -14.19 -18.29
CA PHE A 304 -5.81 -13.65 -19.38
C PHE A 304 -6.47 -14.72 -20.24
N TRP A 305 -5.73 -15.77 -20.58
CA TRP A 305 -6.19 -16.77 -21.54
C TRP A 305 -5.82 -18.19 -21.09
N PRO A 306 -6.71 -19.18 -21.27
CA PRO A 306 -6.42 -20.56 -20.91
C PRO A 306 -5.31 -21.14 -21.81
N ASP A 307 -4.61 -22.15 -21.29
CA ASP A 307 -3.60 -22.87 -22.06
C ASP A 307 -4.18 -23.60 -23.27
N LEU A 308 -3.28 -23.94 -24.21
CA LEU A 308 -3.60 -24.62 -25.47
C LEU A 308 -4.49 -25.84 -25.24
N GLY A 309 -5.65 -25.86 -25.90
CA GLY A 309 -6.62 -26.96 -25.83
C GLY A 309 -7.78 -26.73 -24.87
N ARG A 310 -7.74 -25.68 -24.03
CA ARG A 310 -8.88 -25.23 -23.22
C ARG A 310 -9.55 -24.01 -23.86
N SER A 311 -10.86 -23.95 -23.81
CA SER A 311 -11.66 -22.83 -24.32
C SER A 311 -12.17 -21.98 -23.16
N LEU A 312 -12.28 -20.66 -23.38
CA LEU A 312 -13.02 -19.81 -22.45
C LEU A 312 -14.48 -20.27 -22.41
N VAL A 313 -15.01 -20.42 -21.19
CA VAL A 313 -16.43 -20.66 -20.98
C VAL A 313 -17.13 -19.31 -20.98
N ALA A 314 -17.98 -19.06 -21.98
CA ALA A 314 -18.82 -17.86 -22.01
C ALA A 314 -19.91 -17.95 -20.92
N PRO A 315 -20.29 -16.83 -20.28
CA PRO A 315 -19.81 -15.45 -20.48
C PRO A 315 -18.46 -15.17 -19.80
N PHE A 316 -17.59 -14.38 -20.45
CA PHE A 316 -16.28 -13.97 -19.92
C PHE A 316 -16.21 -12.44 -19.82
N TRP A 317 -16.04 -11.88 -18.61
CA TRP A 317 -15.90 -10.46 -18.29
C TRP A 317 -16.83 -9.51 -19.09
N GLN A 318 -18.11 -9.86 -19.18
CA GLN A 318 -19.07 -9.16 -20.05
C GLN A 318 -19.37 -7.71 -19.60
N ASN A 319 -19.21 -7.43 -18.31
CA ASN A 319 -19.50 -6.11 -17.73
C ASN A 319 -18.23 -5.31 -17.40
N LEU A 320 -17.05 -5.89 -17.61
CA LEU A 320 -15.78 -5.28 -17.26
C LEU A 320 -15.52 -4.04 -18.14
N GLN A 321 -15.25 -2.92 -17.48
CA GLN A 321 -15.00 -1.61 -18.09
C GLN A 321 -13.54 -1.20 -17.93
N THR A 322 -12.89 -1.63 -16.85
CA THR A 322 -11.49 -1.33 -16.56
C THR A 322 -10.76 -2.61 -16.21
N LEU A 323 -9.66 -2.88 -16.93
CA LEU A 323 -8.69 -3.90 -16.58
C LEU A 323 -7.31 -3.26 -16.36
N ALA A 324 -6.80 -3.32 -15.14
CA ALA A 324 -5.49 -2.77 -14.78
C ALA A 324 -4.58 -3.91 -14.34
N VAL A 325 -3.50 -4.18 -15.07
CA VAL A 325 -2.55 -5.20 -14.64
C VAL A 325 -1.14 -4.64 -14.58
N SER A 326 -0.53 -4.73 -13.40
CA SER A 326 0.86 -4.40 -13.16
C SER A 326 1.64 -5.67 -12.83
N PHE A 327 2.49 -6.14 -13.73
CA PHE A 327 3.24 -7.38 -13.53
C PHE A 327 4.69 -7.10 -13.11
N CYS A 328 5.30 -8.02 -12.37
CA CYS A 328 6.75 -8.02 -12.14
C CYS A 328 7.52 -8.46 -13.37
N ALA A 329 8.76 -8.01 -13.49
CA ALA A 329 9.67 -8.53 -14.50
C ALA A 329 9.93 -10.04 -14.34
N SER A 330 9.69 -10.61 -13.15
CA SER A 330 9.78 -12.05 -12.85
C SER A 330 8.48 -12.81 -13.16
N LYS A 331 8.63 -14.10 -13.46
CA LYS A 331 7.51 -15.03 -13.72
C LYS A 331 7.20 -15.90 -12.51
N PRO A 332 5.94 -16.36 -12.35
CA PRO A 332 5.58 -17.30 -11.29
C PRO A 332 6.31 -18.64 -11.38
N SER A 333 6.45 -19.19 -12.59
CA SER A 333 7.13 -20.46 -12.86
C SER A 333 8.67 -20.38 -12.91
N ASN A 334 9.25 -19.39 -12.24
CA ASN A 334 10.65 -18.99 -12.31
C ASN A 334 11.10 -18.39 -13.66
N GLY A 335 12.07 -17.48 -13.58
CA GLY A 335 12.65 -16.77 -14.72
C GLY A 335 12.08 -15.35 -14.90
N TRP A 336 12.48 -14.70 -15.99
CA TRP A 336 12.26 -13.28 -16.23
C TRP A 336 11.65 -13.02 -17.61
N TYR A 337 10.86 -11.97 -17.73
CA TYR A 337 10.36 -11.45 -19.02
C TYR A 337 11.41 -10.63 -19.78
N PHE A 338 12.47 -10.19 -19.10
CA PHE A 338 13.51 -9.34 -19.67
C PHE A 338 14.89 -9.98 -19.45
N ASN A 339 15.73 -9.90 -20.47
CA ASN A 339 17.15 -10.19 -20.42
C ASN A 339 17.91 -9.00 -19.81
N GLY A 340 19.13 -9.23 -19.31
CA GLY A 340 19.95 -8.18 -18.67
C GLY A 340 19.65 -7.95 -17.19
N LEU A 341 18.51 -8.42 -16.68
CA LEU A 341 18.18 -8.47 -15.23
C LEU A 341 18.90 -9.60 -14.48
N ARG A 342 19.99 -10.14 -15.03
CA ARG A 342 20.73 -11.25 -14.41
C ARG A 342 21.69 -10.66 -13.38
N THR A 343 21.52 -11.02 -12.12
CA THR A 343 22.64 -11.01 -11.17
C THR A 343 23.76 -11.89 -11.72
N SER A 344 25.01 -11.41 -11.66
CA SER A 344 26.20 -12.08 -12.20
C SER A 344 26.27 -13.56 -11.73
N PRO A 345 26.63 -14.51 -12.62
CA PRO A 345 26.82 -15.92 -12.26
C PRO A 345 27.82 -16.15 -11.12
N GLU A 346 28.81 -15.27 -10.94
CA GLU A 346 29.83 -15.38 -9.90
C GLU A 346 29.29 -15.05 -8.48
N VAL A 347 28.22 -14.25 -8.39
CA VAL A 347 27.48 -13.94 -7.14
C VAL A 347 26.51 -15.08 -6.78
N LEU A 348 26.09 -15.85 -7.79
CA LEU A 348 25.24 -17.01 -7.64
C LEU A 348 25.99 -18.18 -6.98
N ASP A 349 27.28 -18.39 -7.23
CA ASP A 349 27.98 -19.63 -6.83
C ASP A 349 28.22 -19.74 -5.31
N GLY A 350 28.43 -18.64 -4.59
CA GLY A 350 28.63 -18.67 -3.13
C GLY A 350 27.34 -18.65 -2.30
N THR A 351 26.28 -18.05 -2.85
CA THR A 351 25.00 -17.82 -2.14
C THR A 351 23.92 -18.83 -2.56
N LEU A 352 23.98 -19.39 -3.77
CA LEU A 352 23.09 -20.48 -4.18
C LEU A 352 23.39 -21.77 -3.41
N GLU A 353 24.62 -22.08 -3.02
CA GLU A 353 24.85 -23.29 -2.20
C GLU A 353 24.13 -23.19 -0.84
N LEU A 354 23.87 -21.98 -0.33
CA LEU A 354 23.06 -21.74 0.88
C LEU A 354 21.54 -21.59 0.58
N ILE A 355 21.16 -20.92 -0.52
CA ILE A 355 19.77 -20.56 -0.85
C ILE A 355 19.03 -21.64 -1.67
N THR A 356 19.74 -22.44 -2.49
CA THR A 356 19.12 -23.56 -3.24
C THR A 356 19.05 -24.86 -2.45
N ALA A 357 19.73 -24.96 -1.31
CA ALA A 357 19.80 -26.18 -0.52
C ALA A 357 18.63 -26.35 0.47
N SER A 358 17.93 -25.29 0.84
CA SER A 358 16.99 -25.38 1.95
C SER A 358 15.53 -25.42 1.48
N SER A 359 14.98 -26.63 1.44
CA SER A 359 13.53 -26.85 1.59
C SER A 359 13.04 -26.54 3.02
N ALA A 360 13.76 -25.74 3.81
CA ALA A 360 13.37 -25.43 5.17
C ALA A 360 12.48 -24.19 5.22
N MET A 361 11.62 -24.19 6.23
CA MET A 361 10.84 -23.03 6.63
C MET A 361 11.73 -22.00 7.32
N PRO A 362 11.30 -20.73 7.44
CA PRO A 362 12.07 -19.71 8.13
C PRO A 362 12.32 -20.04 9.61
N PRO A 363 13.30 -19.40 10.26
CA PRO A 363 13.45 -19.43 11.70
C PRO A 363 12.11 -19.14 12.40
N GLY A 364 11.81 -19.90 13.45
CA GLY A 364 10.54 -19.79 14.18
C GLY A 364 9.34 -20.51 13.56
N TYR A 365 9.49 -21.20 12.42
CA TYR A 365 8.46 -22.07 11.84
C TYR A 365 8.56 -23.56 12.19
N ALA A 366 9.68 -24.01 12.76
CA ALA A 366 9.86 -25.39 13.20
C ALA A 366 9.60 -25.54 14.73
N ASP A 367 9.09 -26.71 15.13
CA ASP A 367 8.62 -27.09 16.48
C ASP A 367 9.75 -27.66 17.37
N ASP A 368 10.99 -27.63 16.88
CA ASP A 368 12.16 -27.93 17.67
C ASP A 368 12.40 -26.79 18.64
N GLY A 369 12.08 -27.01 19.92
CA GLY A 369 12.36 -26.13 21.04
C GLY A 369 13.85 -25.85 21.29
N GLU A 370 14.66 -25.80 20.24
CA GLU A 370 15.96 -25.17 20.26
C GLU A 370 15.76 -23.65 20.32
N PRO A 371 16.33 -22.97 21.32
CA PRO A 371 16.42 -21.52 21.28
C PRO A 371 17.15 -21.14 19.99
N PRO A 372 16.79 -20.00 19.36
CA PRO A 372 17.53 -19.52 18.21
C PRO A 372 19.03 -19.48 18.57
N PRO A 373 19.93 -19.78 17.61
CA PRO A 373 21.36 -19.69 17.87
C PRO A 373 21.68 -18.34 18.53
N GLU A 374 22.46 -18.38 19.62
CA GLU A 374 22.81 -17.18 20.44
C GLU A 374 23.47 -16.08 19.60
N GLU A 375 24.03 -16.46 18.45
CA GLU A 375 24.49 -15.58 17.38
C GLU A 375 23.47 -15.69 16.23
N VAL A 376 22.62 -14.68 16.08
CA VAL A 376 21.93 -14.45 14.82
C VAL A 376 23.04 -14.23 13.81
N GLU A 377 23.20 -15.09 12.79
CA GLU A 377 24.03 -14.73 11.65
C GLU A 377 23.49 -13.38 11.17
N GLU A 378 24.22 -12.30 11.43
CA GLU A 378 23.92 -10.98 10.93
C GLU A 378 23.62 -11.16 9.46
N VAL A 379 22.35 -10.99 9.09
CA VAL A 379 22.00 -10.89 7.68
C VAL A 379 22.54 -9.53 7.30
N ASP A 380 23.78 -9.54 6.83
CA ASP A 380 24.53 -8.39 6.35
C ASP A 380 23.60 -7.61 5.40
N PHE A 381 23.01 -6.55 5.96
CA PHE A 381 21.98 -5.75 5.31
C PHE A 381 22.59 -4.99 4.13
N ASP A 382 23.88 -4.67 4.22
CA ASP A 382 24.66 -4.11 3.13
C ASP A 382 24.84 -5.14 2.02
N ARG A 383 25.16 -6.41 2.32
CA ARG A 383 25.08 -7.51 1.33
C ARG A 383 23.69 -7.63 0.73
N PHE A 384 22.62 -7.61 1.52
CA PHE A 384 21.25 -7.70 0.98
C PHE A 384 20.92 -6.53 0.05
N MET A 385 21.27 -5.29 0.41
CA MET A 385 21.08 -4.13 -0.45
C MET A 385 21.95 -4.18 -1.72
N GLU A 386 23.18 -4.72 -1.61
CA GLU A 386 24.10 -4.95 -2.73
C GLU A 386 23.62 -6.12 -3.64
N TYR A 387 22.87 -7.09 -3.11
CA TYR A 387 22.31 -8.23 -3.85
C TYR A 387 20.88 -8.01 -4.39
N ALA A 388 20.05 -7.28 -3.66
CA ALA A 388 18.68 -6.95 -4.01
C ALA A 388 18.64 -5.89 -5.10
N MET A 389 19.61 -4.98 -5.16
CA MET A 389 19.83 -4.17 -6.35
C MET A 389 20.68 -4.95 -7.35
N PRO A 390 20.12 -5.59 -8.39
CA PRO A 390 20.94 -6.05 -9.49
C PRO A 390 21.70 -4.82 -9.96
N HIS A 391 23.03 -4.87 -9.87
CA HIS A 391 23.90 -4.04 -10.67
C HIS A 391 23.52 -4.32 -12.11
N CYS A 392 22.54 -3.56 -12.60
CA CYS A 392 21.97 -3.72 -13.92
C CYS A 392 22.98 -3.07 -14.85
N GLU A 393 24.08 -3.77 -15.11
CA GLU A 393 25.14 -3.30 -16.01
C GLU A 393 24.56 -3.06 -17.42
N ASP A 394 23.50 -3.80 -17.77
CA ASP A 394 22.76 -3.71 -19.01
C ASP A 394 21.31 -3.23 -18.82
N THR A 395 20.83 -2.41 -19.75
CA THR A 395 19.40 -2.02 -19.82
C THR A 395 18.55 -3.29 -20.04
N PRO A 396 17.49 -3.52 -19.24
CA PRO A 396 16.62 -4.67 -19.43
C PRO A 396 16.04 -4.73 -20.84
N THR A 397 16.25 -5.84 -21.55
CA THR A 397 15.74 -6.04 -22.92
C THR A 397 14.64 -7.10 -22.93
N PRO A 398 13.44 -6.84 -23.50
CA PRO A 398 12.36 -7.83 -23.54
C PRO A 398 12.78 -9.15 -24.19
N ASP A 399 12.40 -10.29 -23.61
CA ASP A 399 12.48 -11.60 -24.28
C ASP A 399 11.18 -11.84 -25.09
N ASP A 400 11.29 -11.74 -26.41
CA ASP A 400 10.19 -11.92 -27.35
C ASP A 400 9.42 -13.22 -27.11
N ASN A 401 10.10 -14.31 -26.73
CA ASN A 401 9.46 -15.62 -26.53
C ASN A 401 8.56 -15.66 -25.29
N LEU A 402 8.71 -14.70 -24.38
CA LEU A 402 7.97 -14.64 -23.13
C LEU A 402 6.98 -13.48 -23.11
N VAL A 403 7.43 -12.32 -23.59
CA VAL A 403 6.64 -11.08 -23.63
C VAL A 403 5.56 -11.11 -24.70
N GLU A 404 5.85 -11.60 -25.92
CA GLU A 404 4.82 -11.64 -26.97
C GLU A 404 3.64 -12.54 -26.58
N PRO A 405 3.83 -13.78 -26.07
CA PRO A 405 2.71 -14.62 -25.66
C PRO A 405 1.88 -14.02 -24.52
N LEU A 406 2.52 -13.28 -23.58
CA LEU A 406 1.84 -12.57 -22.51
C LEU A 406 0.95 -11.44 -23.06
N LEU A 407 1.50 -10.59 -23.92
CA LEU A 407 0.74 -9.52 -24.58
C LEU A 407 -0.38 -10.10 -25.47
N GLN A 408 -0.11 -11.23 -26.13
CA GLN A 408 -1.09 -11.90 -26.97
C GLN A 408 -2.26 -12.44 -26.14
N SER A 409 -2.03 -13.04 -24.97
CA SER A 409 -3.11 -13.53 -24.12
C SER A 409 -3.94 -12.36 -23.56
N PHE A 410 -3.29 -11.28 -23.13
CA PHE A 410 -3.95 -10.03 -22.72
C PHE A 410 -4.82 -9.44 -23.83
N GLY A 411 -4.29 -9.30 -25.05
CA GLY A 411 -5.03 -8.78 -26.20
C GLY A 411 -6.23 -9.67 -26.56
N LYS A 412 -6.07 -11.00 -26.53
CA LYS A 412 -7.18 -11.94 -26.75
C LYS A 412 -8.28 -11.78 -25.70
N ALA A 413 -7.91 -11.63 -24.42
CA ALA A 413 -8.87 -11.41 -23.34
C ALA A 413 -9.64 -10.10 -23.53
N CYS A 414 -8.95 -9.01 -23.87
CA CYS A 414 -9.57 -7.70 -24.13
C CYS A 414 -10.61 -7.74 -25.25
N LEU A 415 -10.42 -8.58 -26.28
CA LEU A 415 -11.41 -8.78 -27.35
C LEU A 415 -12.71 -9.41 -26.86
N GLN A 416 -12.71 -10.10 -25.72
CA GLN A 416 -13.89 -10.73 -25.14
C GLN A 416 -14.65 -9.81 -24.18
N MET A 417 -14.19 -8.56 -23.98
CA MET A 417 -14.77 -7.59 -23.05
C MET A 417 -15.55 -6.50 -23.83
N PRO A 418 -16.86 -6.70 -24.11
CA PRO A 418 -17.63 -5.77 -24.94
C PRO A 418 -17.80 -4.38 -24.29
N ASN A 419 -17.64 -4.28 -22.96
CA ASN A 419 -17.82 -3.03 -22.23
C ASN A 419 -16.52 -2.31 -21.85
N LEU A 420 -15.38 -2.80 -22.35
CA LEU A 420 -14.06 -2.29 -22.02
C LEU A 420 -13.89 -0.81 -22.43
N ARG A 421 -13.59 0.03 -21.45
CA ARG A 421 -13.31 1.45 -21.60
C ARG A 421 -11.82 1.73 -21.50
N LYS A 422 -11.12 1.03 -20.61
CA LYS A 422 -9.68 1.21 -20.34
C LYS A 422 -9.07 -0.15 -20.06
N ALA A 423 -7.90 -0.41 -20.61
CA ALA A 423 -7.10 -1.56 -20.21
C ALA A 423 -5.62 -1.22 -20.23
N HIS A 424 -4.83 -1.79 -19.32
CA HIS A 424 -3.38 -1.74 -19.43
C HIS A 424 -2.72 -2.99 -18.87
N LEU A 425 -1.56 -3.32 -19.43
CA LEU A 425 -0.65 -4.33 -18.95
C LEU A 425 0.74 -3.68 -18.92
N VAL A 426 1.26 -3.46 -17.70
CA VAL A 426 2.44 -2.64 -17.46
C VAL A 426 3.36 -3.28 -16.43
N THR A 427 4.64 -2.96 -16.49
CA THR A 427 5.63 -3.29 -15.46
C THR A 427 6.54 -2.07 -15.27
N SER A 428 7.27 -2.05 -14.16
CA SER A 428 8.31 -1.04 -13.91
C SER A 428 9.66 -1.65 -14.23
N ILE A 429 10.46 -0.99 -15.07
CA ILE A 429 11.82 -1.43 -15.41
C ILE A 429 12.85 -0.41 -14.93
N VAL A 430 13.98 -0.90 -14.44
CA VAL A 430 15.12 -0.05 -14.09
C VAL A 430 15.72 0.56 -15.37
N VAL A 431 16.01 1.86 -15.33
CA VAL A 431 16.56 2.61 -16.47
C VAL A 431 18.01 2.98 -16.24
N LYS A 432 18.87 2.66 -17.23
CA LYS A 432 20.32 2.88 -17.17
C LYS A 432 20.73 4.35 -17.29
N ASP A 433 20.04 5.11 -18.14
CA ASP A 433 20.34 6.52 -18.44
C ASP A 433 19.90 7.48 -17.32
N ARG A 434 20.20 7.11 -16.06
CA ARG A 434 19.93 7.93 -14.89
C ARG A 434 20.70 9.25 -14.97
N PRO A 435 20.10 10.38 -14.56
CA PRO A 435 20.85 11.61 -14.38
C PRO A 435 21.98 11.41 -13.37
N PRO A 436 23.19 11.96 -13.60
CA PRO A 436 24.28 11.89 -12.61
C PRO A 436 23.91 12.53 -11.27
N GLU A 437 22.93 13.44 -11.25
CA GLU A 437 22.42 14.10 -10.05
C GLU A 437 21.51 13.21 -9.18
N VAL A 438 21.10 12.02 -9.66
CA VAL A 438 20.18 11.12 -8.97
C VAL A 438 20.91 9.84 -8.56
N TYR A 439 21.11 9.67 -7.26
CA TYR A 439 21.83 8.52 -6.70
C TYR A 439 20.99 7.23 -6.71
N SER A 440 19.68 7.35 -6.50
CA SER A 440 18.76 6.20 -6.45
C SER A 440 18.51 5.57 -7.83
N PRO A 441 18.27 4.24 -7.90
CA PRO A 441 17.83 3.59 -9.12
C PRO A 441 16.57 4.26 -9.66
N CYS A 442 16.58 4.59 -10.95
CA CYS A 442 15.42 5.17 -11.59
C CYS A 442 14.61 4.08 -12.28
N GLN A 443 13.29 4.15 -12.18
CA GLN A 443 12.39 3.24 -12.87
C GLN A 443 11.48 3.97 -13.86
N ALA A 444 11.04 3.24 -14.89
CA ALA A 444 10.06 3.72 -15.85
C ALA A 444 9.02 2.63 -16.18
N ASP A 445 7.82 3.08 -16.51
CA ASP A 445 6.77 2.20 -17.00
C ASP A 445 7.19 1.56 -18.34
N TRP A 446 6.97 0.25 -18.45
CA TRP A 446 7.06 -0.50 -19.69
C TRP A 446 5.74 -1.24 -19.91
N GLY A 447 5.09 -1.06 -21.06
CA GLY A 447 3.86 -1.77 -21.37
C GLY A 447 2.95 -1.15 -22.42
N VAL A 448 1.67 -1.48 -22.32
CA VAL A 448 0.64 -1.11 -23.30
C VAL A 448 -0.65 -0.64 -22.64
N TRP A 449 -1.27 0.39 -23.20
CA TRP A 449 -2.54 0.95 -22.76
C TRP A 449 -3.55 1.02 -23.91
N TYR A 450 -4.77 0.55 -23.64
CA TYR A 450 -5.95 0.74 -24.48
C TYR A 450 -6.89 1.75 -23.84
N ILE A 451 -7.38 2.70 -24.64
CA ILE A 451 -8.35 3.72 -24.21
C ILE A 451 -9.47 3.82 -25.26
N ALA A 452 -10.71 3.62 -24.81
CA ALA A 452 -11.90 3.80 -25.64
C ALA A 452 -12.16 5.28 -25.97
N PRO A 453 -12.98 5.58 -26.99
CA PRO A 453 -13.38 6.94 -27.32
C PRO A 453 -13.99 7.68 -26.14
N HIS A 454 -13.75 8.98 -26.08
CA HIS A 454 -14.22 9.91 -25.04
C HIS A 454 -13.77 9.58 -23.61
N GLN A 455 -12.83 8.66 -23.45
CA GLN A 455 -12.21 8.36 -22.17
C GLN A 455 -10.86 9.06 -22.05
N ALA A 456 -10.46 9.38 -20.81
CA ALA A 456 -9.12 9.86 -20.46
C ALA A 456 -8.45 8.88 -19.49
N LEU A 457 -7.12 8.82 -19.51
CA LEU A 457 -6.34 8.19 -18.44
C LEU A 457 -6.34 9.16 -17.25
N ALA A 458 -6.92 8.74 -16.12
CA ALA A 458 -6.97 9.54 -14.89
C ALA A 458 -6.27 8.82 -13.72
N GLN A 459 -5.82 7.58 -13.93
CA GLN A 459 -5.36 6.64 -12.89
C GLN A 459 -4.27 5.70 -13.42
N THR A 460 -3.33 6.24 -14.20
CA THR A 460 -2.06 5.57 -14.52
C THR A 460 -0.92 6.43 -14.01
N SER A 461 0.31 5.92 -14.01
CA SER A 461 1.52 6.71 -13.71
C SER A 461 1.39 8.14 -14.23
N ARG A 462 1.73 9.12 -13.37
CA ARG A 462 1.62 10.56 -13.68
C ARG A 462 2.33 10.91 -15.00
N ALA A 463 3.31 10.09 -15.42
CA ALA A 463 4.04 10.25 -16.67
C ALA A 463 3.20 9.94 -17.92
N VAL A 464 2.68 8.72 -18.08
CA VAL A 464 1.82 8.34 -19.24
C VAL A 464 0.57 9.23 -19.31
N THR A 465 0.00 9.55 -18.15
CA THR A 465 -1.16 10.46 -18.05
C THR A 465 -0.85 11.84 -18.62
N SER A 466 0.38 12.34 -18.47
CA SER A 466 0.79 13.66 -18.95
C SER A 466 0.93 13.71 -20.48
N LEU A 467 1.43 12.66 -21.14
CA LEU A 467 1.53 12.58 -22.62
C LEU A 467 0.18 12.33 -23.31
N THR A 468 -0.82 11.86 -22.57
CA THR A 468 -2.08 11.35 -23.11
C THR A 468 -3.29 12.14 -22.64
N ARG A 469 -3.05 13.30 -21.98
CA ARG A 469 -4.09 14.20 -21.48
C ARG A 469 -5.11 14.51 -22.57
N GLY A 470 -6.37 14.40 -22.19
CA GLY A 470 -7.51 14.69 -23.05
C GLY A 470 -8.27 13.45 -23.52
N THR A 471 -9.44 13.72 -24.07
CA THR A 471 -10.30 12.73 -24.69
C THR A 471 -10.05 12.71 -26.19
N SER A 472 -10.26 11.56 -26.82
CA SER A 472 -10.19 11.39 -28.27
C SER A 472 -11.50 10.78 -28.76
N VAL A 473 -11.94 11.15 -29.96
CA VAL A 473 -13.07 10.49 -30.64
C VAL A 473 -12.70 9.11 -31.18
N HIS A 474 -11.39 8.83 -31.28
CA HIS A 474 -10.84 7.56 -31.75
C HIS A 474 -10.41 6.66 -30.59
N ARG A 475 -10.44 5.35 -30.82
CA ARG A 475 -9.76 4.37 -29.96
C ARG A 475 -8.27 4.69 -29.93
N ARG A 476 -7.60 4.51 -28.78
CA ARG A 476 -6.17 4.77 -28.64
C ARG A 476 -5.45 3.54 -28.13
N LEU A 477 -4.28 3.29 -28.71
CA LEU A 477 -3.34 2.26 -28.29
C LEU A 477 -1.99 2.95 -28.07
N ILE A 478 -1.48 2.89 -26.85
CA ILE A 478 -0.22 3.53 -26.46
C ILE A 478 0.74 2.43 -26.05
N TRP A 479 1.94 2.46 -26.62
CA TRP A 479 3.03 1.57 -26.31
C TRP A 479 4.15 2.40 -25.67
N ASP A 480 4.53 2.10 -24.44
CA ASP A 480 5.73 2.62 -23.81
C ASP A 480 6.67 1.45 -23.62
N VAL A 481 7.49 1.18 -24.64
CA VAL A 481 8.24 -0.08 -24.74
C VAL A 481 9.69 0.16 -25.17
N GLY A 482 10.17 1.41 -25.05
CA GLY A 482 11.48 1.83 -25.55
C GLY A 482 11.66 1.53 -27.03
N ASP A 483 12.75 0.85 -27.38
CA ASP A 483 13.07 0.46 -28.76
C ASP A 483 12.38 -0.82 -29.23
N TRP A 484 11.79 -1.59 -28.31
CA TRP A 484 11.12 -2.84 -28.65
C TRP A 484 9.88 -2.58 -29.52
N ARG A 485 9.57 -3.48 -30.46
CA ARG A 485 8.39 -3.36 -31.32
C ARG A 485 7.63 -4.69 -31.39
N PRO A 486 6.30 -4.68 -31.18
CA PRO A 486 5.48 -5.88 -31.29
C PRO A 486 5.42 -6.39 -32.74
N SER A 487 5.38 -7.70 -32.92
CA SER A 487 5.17 -8.31 -34.24
C SER A 487 3.85 -7.87 -34.88
N GLU A 488 3.80 -7.90 -36.22
CA GLU A 488 2.62 -7.48 -36.97
C GLU A 488 1.34 -8.26 -36.60
N PRO A 489 1.37 -9.60 -36.34
CA PRO A 489 0.20 -10.31 -35.83
C PRO A 489 -0.28 -9.79 -34.47
N LEU A 490 0.65 -9.42 -33.57
CA LEU A 490 0.32 -8.87 -32.26
C LEU A 490 -0.29 -7.47 -32.39
N ARG A 491 0.28 -6.60 -33.23
CA ARG A 491 -0.30 -5.29 -33.53
C ARG A 491 -1.70 -5.38 -34.11
N SER A 492 -1.90 -6.27 -35.08
CA SER A 492 -3.21 -6.54 -35.68
C SER A 492 -4.24 -7.01 -34.65
N LEU A 493 -3.82 -7.84 -33.68
CA LEU A 493 -4.67 -8.27 -32.57
C LEU A 493 -5.12 -7.06 -31.72
N PHE A 494 -4.20 -6.22 -31.28
CA PHE A 494 -4.52 -5.06 -30.43
C PHE A 494 -5.37 -4.01 -31.18
N ASN A 495 -5.14 -3.81 -32.48
CA ASN A 495 -5.92 -2.90 -33.31
C ASN A 495 -7.41 -3.28 -33.40
N ARG A 496 -7.77 -4.53 -33.10
CA ARG A 496 -9.16 -5.00 -33.06
C ARG A 496 -9.87 -4.76 -31.72
N ILE A 497 -9.14 -4.40 -30.66
CA ILE A 497 -9.75 -4.19 -29.33
C ILE A 497 -10.80 -3.06 -29.41
N GLY A 498 -12.02 -3.37 -28.98
CA GLY A 498 -13.15 -2.43 -29.01
C GLY A 498 -13.68 -2.07 -30.42
N LEU A 499 -13.17 -2.70 -31.49
CA LEU A 499 -13.57 -2.40 -32.87
C LEU A 499 -15.07 -2.64 -33.10
N GLU A 500 -15.63 -3.71 -32.55
CA GLU A 500 -17.06 -4.04 -32.74
C GLU A 500 -17.99 -2.99 -32.15
N LYS A 501 -17.62 -2.41 -31.00
CA LYS A 501 -18.43 -1.42 -30.29
C LYS A 501 -18.22 0.00 -30.77
N HIS A 502 -16.97 0.38 -31.03
CA HIS A 502 -16.59 1.76 -31.31
C HIS A 502 -16.28 2.02 -32.79
N GLY A 503 -16.07 0.96 -33.58
CA GLY A 503 -15.66 1.07 -34.97
C GLY A 503 -14.38 1.88 -35.15
N GLY A 504 -14.24 2.47 -36.34
CA GLY A 504 -13.31 3.55 -36.62
C GLY A 504 -11.82 3.21 -36.53
N MET A 505 -11.01 4.24 -36.78
CA MET A 505 -9.55 4.20 -36.67
C MET A 505 -9.11 4.04 -35.21
N VAL A 506 -8.03 3.30 -35.01
CA VAL A 506 -7.26 3.30 -33.75
C VAL A 506 -6.03 4.18 -33.94
N LEU A 507 -5.82 5.10 -33.00
CA LEU A 507 -4.62 5.92 -32.92
C LEU A 507 -3.57 5.13 -32.13
N GLU A 508 -2.68 4.47 -32.85
CA GLU A 508 -1.51 3.82 -32.28
C GLU A 508 -0.38 4.84 -32.09
N ARG A 509 0.23 4.84 -30.91
CA ARG A 509 1.37 5.70 -30.57
C ARG A 509 2.42 4.91 -29.81
N PHE A 510 3.68 5.12 -30.17
CA PHE A 510 4.82 4.72 -29.37
C PHE A 510 5.31 5.96 -28.63
N VAL A 511 5.46 5.85 -27.32
CA VAL A 511 5.93 6.91 -26.44
C VAL A 511 7.19 6.45 -25.71
N ASP A 512 7.89 7.41 -25.15
CA ASP A 512 9.06 7.20 -24.29
C ASP A 512 8.90 8.14 -23.10
N THR A 513 8.13 7.71 -22.09
CA THR A 513 7.83 8.58 -20.95
C THR A 513 9.05 8.87 -20.09
N TRP A 514 10.02 7.95 -20.08
CA TRP A 514 11.27 8.13 -19.38
C TRP A 514 12.00 9.38 -19.87
N ASN A 515 12.36 9.42 -21.15
CA ASN A 515 13.16 10.52 -21.69
C ASN A 515 12.36 11.82 -21.85
N THR A 516 11.05 11.72 -22.07
CA THR A 516 10.22 12.92 -22.33
C THR A 516 9.65 13.58 -21.07
N ILE A 517 9.47 12.83 -19.97
CA ILE A 517 8.80 13.34 -18.77
C ILE A 517 9.56 13.04 -17.49
N LEU A 518 9.86 11.77 -17.22
CA LEU A 518 10.39 11.37 -15.90
C LEU A 518 11.80 11.92 -15.70
N LYS A 519 12.70 11.67 -16.65
CA LYS A 519 14.09 12.13 -16.58
C LYS A 519 14.22 13.66 -16.42
N PRO A 520 13.54 14.50 -17.23
CA PRO A 520 13.55 15.95 -17.01
C PRO A 520 13.03 16.38 -15.63
N ARG A 521 11.96 15.75 -15.13
CA ARG A 521 11.40 16.07 -13.81
C ARG A 521 12.33 15.68 -12.68
N LEU A 522 12.99 14.52 -12.78
CA LEU A 522 13.97 14.07 -11.80
C LEU A 522 15.18 15.02 -11.76
N ILE A 523 15.67 15.45 -12.93
CA ILE A 523 16.73 16.48 -13.00
C ILE A 523 16.27 17.78 -12.35
N GLU A 524 15.04 18.23 -12.61
CA GLU A 524 14.50 19.45 -12.01
C GLU A 524 14.35 19.32 -10.48
N ALA A 525 13.87 18.17 -10.00
CA ALA A 525 13.75 17.88 -8.57
C ALA A 525 15.12 17.83 -7.88
N ALA A 526 16.08 17.09 -8.42
CA ALA A 526 17.44 17.02 -7.89
C ALA A 526 18.12 18.41 -7.86
N ARG A 527 17.84 19.26 -8.84
CA ARG A 527 18.31 20.66 -8.82
C ARG A 527 17.66 21.51 -7.74
N ARG A 528 16.37 21.30 -7.44
CA ARG A 528 15.67 21.99 -6.35
C ARG A 528 16.18 21.52 -5.00
N GLU A 529 16.27 20.21 -4.80
CA GLU A 529 16.81 19.62 -3.57
C GLU A 529 18.25 20.06 -3.33
N ALA A 530 19.09 20.08 -4.37
CA ALA A 530 20.41 20.70 -4.28
C ALA A 530 20.27 22.17 -3.86
N ALA A 531 19.47 22.99 -4.53
CA ALA A 531 19.29 24.39 -4.14
C ALA A 531 18.82 24.58 -2.67
N ASP A 532 17.94 23.72 -2.18
CA ASP A 532 17.40 23.78 -0.81
C ASP A 532 18.42 23.30 0.23
N TYR A 533 19.15 22.21 -0.06
CA TYR A 533 20.25 21.74 0.79
C TYR A 533 21.35 22.79 0.88
N LEU A 534 21.62 23.44 -0.25
CA LEU A 534 22.58 24.50 -0.37
C LEU A 534 22.10 25.81 0.30
N GLY A 535 20.78 26.03 0.38
CA GLY A 535 20.16 27.13 1.13
C GLY A 535 19.98 26.87 2.63
N ARG A 536 19.94 25.60 3.07
CA ARG A 536 19.80 25.16 4.47
C ARG A 536 21.12 25.16 5.25
N ASN A 537 22.24 24.78 4.63
CA ASN A 537 23.54 24.64 5.30
C ASN A 537 24.29 25.96 5.54
N PHE A 538 23.53 27.03 5.77
CA PHE A 538 24.06 28.37 6.00
C PHE A 538 23.72 28.99 7.34
N LEU A 539 23.34 28.14 8.29
CA LEU A 539 23.23 28.48 9.70
C LEU A 539 23.96 27.41 10.51
N ASP A 540 25.29 27.37 10.42
CA ASP A 540 26.21 27.06 11.54
C ASP A 540 27.66 26.99 11.02
N ASP A 541 28.40 28.08 11.27
CA ASP A 541 29.84 28.20 11.02
C ASP A 541 30.63 27.45 12.10
N GLU A 542 30.72 26.11 12.01
CA GLU A 542 31.83 25.35 12.64
C GLU A 542 32.04 23.91 12.11
N TYR A 543 31.30 23.44 11.10
CA TYR A 543 31.40 22.04 10.61
C TYR A 543 32.15 21.86 9.28
N MET A 544 33.03 22.80 8.91
CA MET A 544 33.82 22.75 7.67
C MET A 544 35.30 22.37 7.88
N GLU A 545 35.71 22.01 9.10
CA GLU A 545 37.08 21.55 9.37
C GLU A 545 37.28 20.02 9.20
N PHE A 546 36.23 19.23 8.93
CA PHE A 546 36.33 17.76 8.83
C PHE A 546 36.26 17.20 7.40
N MET A 547 35.78 17.95 6.40
CA MET A 547 35.54 17.42 5.04
C MET A 547 36.66 17.76 4.03
N TYR A 548 37.81 18.28 4.48
CA TYR A 548 38.92 18.71 3.63
C TYR A 548 40.16 17.80 3.71
N ASP A 549 40.02 16.55 3.24
CA ASP A 549 41.22 15.81 2.81
C ASP A 549 41.12 15.09 1.45
N GLN A 550 40.10 15.32 0.60
CA GLN A 550 40.17 14.87 -0.80
C GLN A 550 39.50 15.82 -1.81
N HIS A 551 40.37 16.63 -2.45
CA HIS A 551 40.29 17.23 -3.80
C HIS A 551 39.39 18.46 -4.05
N TRP A 552 40.07 19.56 -4.42
CA TRP A 552 39.65 20.95 -4.60
C TRP A 552 39.64 21.36 -6.09
N ASP A 553 38.67 22.17 -6.53
CA ASP A 553 38.70 22.98 -7.77
C ASP A 553 38.32 24.45 -7.44
N PRO A 554 39.13 25.49 -7.80
CA PRO A 554 39.13 26.81 -7.15
C PRO A 554 38.17 27.88 -7.71
N GLU A 555 37.22 27.58 -8.60
CA GLU A 555 36.48 28.64 -9.32
C GLU A 555 34.97 28.77 -9.02
N ASN A 556 34.48 28.40 -7.83
CA ASN A 556 33.06 28.58 -7.49
C ASN A 556 32.81 29.72 -6.49
N PRO A 557 32.23 30.87 -6.93
CA PRO A 557 31.91 32.00 -6.08
C PRO A 557 30.40 32.09 -5.80
N TYR A 558 30.07 32.22 -4.52
CA TYR A 558 28.77 32.60 -3.94
C TYR A 558 27.75 31.51 -3.69
N PHE A 559 27.89 31.02 -2.47
CA PHE A 559 26.94 30.35 -1.64
C PHE A 559 26.63 31.38 -0.53
N MET A 560 25.37 31.84 -0.39
CA MET A 560 24.72 32.44 0.80
C MET A 560 23.47 33.26 0.40
N ASP A 561 22.28 32.67 0.56
CA ASP A 561 21.06 33.32 1.09
C ASP A 561 19.91 32.28 1.22
N VAL A 562 19.88 31.61 2.38
CA VAL A 562 18.75 31.32 3.29
C VAL A 562 17.38 30.89 2.72
N LEU A 563 17.02 29.63 3.05
CA LEU A 563 15.76 29.13 3.64
C LEU A 563 14.46 29.91 3.42
N ASP A 564 13.52 29.28 2.70
CA ASP A 564 12.17 28.97 3.20
C ASP A 564 11.41 28.06 2.22
N GLU A 565 10.61 27.14 2.77
CA GLU A 565 9.64 26.23 2.10
C GLU A 565 10.12 24.85 1.58
N GLU A 566 10.33 23.88 2.49
CA GLU A 566 9.82 22.52 2.28
C GLU A 566 9.41 21.87 3.62
N MET A 567 8.09 21.79 3.83
CA MET A 567 7.43 20.96 4.84
C MET A 567 6.20 20.34 4.18
N TYR A 568 6.36 19.18 3.54
CA TYR A 568 5.28 18.20 3.34
C TYR A 568 5.87 16.84 2.94
N LEU A 569 6.07 15.98 3.94
CA LEU A 569 5.80 14.52 3.96
C LEU A 569 6.78 13.80 4.88
N TYR A 570 6.70 14.06 6.18
CA TYR A 570 6.98 13.08 7.25
C TYR A 570 6.31 13.61 8.51
N ASP A 571 5.05 13.21 8.76
CA ASP A 571 4.54 12.99 10.11
C ASP A 571 3.18 12.27 10.05
N VAL A 572 3.17 11.00 10.43
CA VAL A 572 1.95 10.29 10.84
C VAL A 572 2.15 9.76 12.28
N ASP A 573 3.15 10.25 13.01
CA ASP A 573 3.41 9.84 14.40
C ASP A 573 3.10 10.92 15.45
N THR A 574 2.91 12.19 15.09
CA THR A 574 2.30 13.17 16.02
C THR A 574 0.77 13.11 16.03
N MET A 575 0.20 12.01 16.51
CA MET A 575 -1.17 11.95 17.07
C MET A 575 -1.34 10.83 18.11
N SER A 576 -0.24 10.38 18.74
CA SER A 576 -0.24 9.32 19.75
C SER A 576 -0.02 9.81 21.20
N GLU A 577 0.27 11.09 21.43
CA GLU A 577 0.36 11.66 22.78
C GLU A 577 -0.88 12.49 23.12
N TRP A 578 -2.02 11.82 23.32
CA TRP A 578 -3.09 12.35 24.14
C TRP A 578 -3.39 11.29 25.19
N ASP A 579 -2.68 11.37 26.32
CA ASP A 579 -3.01 10.64 27.53
C ASP A 579 -4.46 10.93 27.91
N GLY A 580 -5.30 9.92 27.70
CA GLY A 580 -6.66 9.89 28.20
C GLY A 580 -6.64 9.53 29.68
N ASP A 581 -6.25 10.47 30.53
CA ASP A 581 -6.41 10.32 31.98
C ASP A 581 -6.56 11.67 32.70
N GLU A 582 -7.39 12.58 32.17
CA GLU A 582 -7.79 13.77 32.94
C GLU A 582 -9.11 14.41 32.49
N PHE A 583 -10.23 13.67 32.52
CA PHE A 583 -11.56 14.30 32.55
C PHE A 583 -12.55 13.50 33.41
N MET A 584 -12.23 13.38 34.69
CA MET A 584 -13.18 13.02 35.75
C MET A 584 -12.79 13.72 37.06
N THR A 585 -12.91 15.05 37.14
CA THR A 585 -13.25 15.72 38.42
C THR A 585 -14.03 17.01 38.16
N ASN A 586 -15.18 17.12 38.83
CA ASN A 586 -16.00 18.32 38.92
C ASN A 586 -15.48 19.18 40.08
N ASP A 587 -15.02 20.42 39.83
CA ASP A 587 -15.12 21.52 40.82
C ASP A 587 -14.91 22.90 40.17
N PRO A 588 -15.83 23.90 40.28
CA PRO A 588 -15.77 25.14 39.51
C PRO A 588 -15.29 26.41 40.24
N ASP A 589 -14.48 26.35 41.31
CA ASP A 589 -14.18 27.53 42.16
C ASP A 589 -12.69 27.87 42.41
N VAL A 590 -11.78 27.85 41.41
CA VAL A 590 -10.35 28.21 41.66
C VAL A 590 -9.68 29.15 40.63
N PHE A 591 -10.35 29.68 39.61
CA PHE A 591 -9.65 30.43 38.53
C PHE A 591 -9.66 31.98 38.63
N TRP A 592 -10.15 32.60 39.71
CA TRP A 592 -10.34 34.06 39.78
C TRP A 592 -9.35 34.88 40.63
N ASP A 593 -8.27 34.32 41.18
CA ASP A 593 -7.48 35.03 42.22
C ASP A 593 -6.03 35.45 41.89
N ASN A 594 -5.52 35.33 40.65
CA ASN A 594 -4.11 35.65 40.37
C ASN A 594 -3.84 36.69 39.27
N LEU A 595 -4.71 37.70 39.12
CA LEU A 595 -4.45 38.80 38.17
C LEU A 595 -4.83 40.18 38.74
N MET A 596 -4.27 40.52 39.90
CA MET A 596 -4.15 41.89 40.41
C MET A 596 -2.92 41.98 41.34
N GLU A 597 -2.24 43.14 41.31
CA GLU A 597 -1.04 43.55 42.10
C GLU A 597 0.30 43.14 41.47
N ASP A 598 1.28 44.01 41.19
CA ASP A 598 1.47 45.41 41.61
C ASP A 598 2.43 46.14 40.64
N ASN A 599 2.47 47.45 40.83
CA ASN A 599 2.85 48.54 39.94
C ASN A 599 4.35 48.86 39.87
N GLY A 600 4.71 49.63 38.83
CA GLY A 600 5.97 50.35 38.72
C GLY A 600 5.97 51.44 37.64
N GLU A 601 5.12 52.46 37.80
CA GLU A 601 5.12 53.78 37.12
C GLU A 601 6.42 54.61 37.37
N PRO A 602 6.56 55.89 36.93
CA PRO A 602 6.42 56.48 35.58
C PRO A 602 7.55 57.52 35.27
N SER A 603 7.64 58.00 34.02
CA SER A 603 7.99 59.41 33.73
C SER A 603 7.73 59.79 32.27
N SER A 604 6.80 60.73 32.07
CA SER A 604 6.57 61.53 30.85
C SER A 604 7.48 62.79 30.88
N PRO A 605 7.33 63.84 30.02
CA PRO A 605 6.54 64.01 28.77
C PRO A 605 7.32 64.75 27.64
N HIS A 606 6.58 65.18 26.60
CA HIS A 606 6.88 66.07 25.45
C HIS A 606 7.25 65.32 24.15
N GLU A 607 6.57 65.48 23.02
CA GLU A 607 5.56 66.44 22.53
C GLU A 607 4.66 65.74 21.48
#